data_AF-A0A976HAI9-F1
#
_entry.id   AF-A0A976HAI9-F1
#
_cell.length_a   1.000
_cell.length_b   1.000
_cell.length_c   1.000
_cell.angle_alpha   90.00
_cell.angle_beta   90.00
_cell.angle_gamma   90.00
#
_symmetry.space_group_name_H-M   'P 1'
#
loop_
_entity.id
_entity.type
_entity.pdbx_description
1 polymer ?
#
loop_
_entity_poly.entity_id
_entity_poly.type
_entity_poly.pdbx_seq_one_letter_code
_entity_poly.pdbx_strand_id
1 'polypeptide(L)'
;MQNEMVLQKFGARLKALRQAQKISQEQLSERAGIDRSYISDVERGLRNIALQNIDNLANALAVPVYFFFLEENSLLLRWEVNLEELETLIQQNPSLRGFLMGYLAEAKLNDFFRKDKRVSSLKKFNDHDRTNKSDLTIGYKGREYAIEIKSLQTSTVKKSSGKLFTNVDLEARFQCDASDKRTIQLSSGESVTTTCLQYGDFDIVAVNLYAFQDRWQFAFAFNRDLPHSNYQKYPLEIRNRLIKSIIPISYPVQFPFVTDPFELLERLHKERANS
;
A
#
# COMPACT_ATOMS: atom_id res chain seq x y z
N MET A 1 -0.17 27.72 21.70
CA MET A 1 0.76 26.65 21.27
C MET A 1 0.33 25.93 20.00
N GLN A 2 -0.72 25.08 19.97
CA GLN A 2 -1.05 24.31 18.75
C GLN A 2 -1.61 25.17 17.60
N ASN A 3 -2.45 26.17 17.90
CA ASN A 3 -2.97 27.11 16.90
C ASN A 3 -1.90 28.07 16.35
N GLU A 4 -0.96 28.52 17.19
CA GLU A 4 0.16 29.36 16.77
C GLU A 4 1.07 28.62 15.79
N MET A 5 1.28 27.32 16.00
CA MET A 5 2.08 26.49 15.08
C MET A 5 1.46 26.43 13.68
N VAL A 6 0.14 26.38 13.55
CA VAL A 6 -0.54 26.34 12.25
C VAL A 6 -0.43 27.67 11.51
N LEU A 7 -0.65 28.80 12.20
CA LEU A 7 -0.55 30.13 11.59
C LEU A 7 0.88 30.42 11.12
N GLN A 8 1.89 30.06 11.90
CA GLN A 8 3.29 30.22 11.53
C GLN A 8 3.66 29.35 10.33
N LYS A 9 3.23 28.08 10.30
CA LYS A 9 3.46 27.19 9.16
C LYS A 9 2.81 27.72 7.89
N PHE A 10 1.55 28.16 7.97
CA PHE A 10 0.84 28.74 6.83
C PHE A 10 1.53 30.01 6.33
N GLY A 11 1.86 30.94 7.24
CA GLY A 11 2.50 32.21 6.90
C GLY A 11 3.87 32.02 6.24
N ALA A 12 4.70 31.14 6.81
CA ALA A 12 5.98 30.77 6.23
C ALA A 12 5.83 30.17 4.83
N ARG A 13 4.86 29.27 4.64
CA ARG A 13 4.60 28.63 3.36
C ARG A 13 4.09 29.61 2.29
N LEU A 14 3.17 30.51 2.66
CA LEU A 14 2.70 31.58 1.79
C LEU A 14 3.87 32.46 1.32
N LYS A 15 4.73 32.87 2.26
CA LYS A 15 5.93 33.65 1.96
C LYS A 15 6.87 32.92 1.01
N ALA A 16 7.12 31.62 1.25
CA ALA A 16 7.97 30.80 0.40
C ALA A 16 7.43 30.69 -1.04
N LEU A 17 6.13 30.41 -1.20
CA LEU A 17 5.47 30.34 -2.52
C LEU A 17 5.56 31.69 -3.26
N ARG A 18 5.30 32.79 -2.55
CA ARG A 18 5.43 34.15 -3.11
C ARG A 18 6.86 34.43 -3.56
N GLN A 19 7.85 34.11 -2.73
CA GLN A 19 9.26 34.31 -3.04
C GLN A 19 9.75 33.44 -4.19
N ALA A 20 9.25 32.21 -4.31
CA ALA A 20 9.56 31.32 -5.45
C ALA A 20 9.12 31.92 -6.79
N GLN A 21 8.00 32.66 -6.80
CA GLN A 21 7.55 33.41 -7.99
C GLN A 21 8.20 34.79 -8.14
N LYS A 22 9.11 35.16 -7.24
CA LYS A 22 9.84 36.44 -7.24
C LYS A 22 8.94 37.68 -7.21
N ILE A 23 7.78 37.60 -6.53
CA ILE A 23 6.85 38.74 -6.40
C ILE A 23 6.90 39.36 -4.99
N SER A 24 6.64 40.66 -4.89
CA SER A 24 6.55 41.40 -3.62
C SER A 24 5.21 41.17 -2.91
N GLN A 25 5.12 41.51 -1.62
CA GLN A 25 3.83 41.47 -0.89
C GLN A 25 2.79 42.42 -1.52
N GLU A 26 3.24 43.52 -2.12
CA GLU A 26 2.39 44.49 -2.82
C GLU A 26 1.85 43.91 -4.13
N GLN A 27 2.69 43.24 -4.92
CA GLN A 27 2.25 42.53 -6.12
C GLN A 27 1.28 41.39 -5.79
N LEU A 28 1.50 40.66 -4.68
CA LEU A 28 0.55 39.64 -4.24
C LEU A 28 -0.77 40.26 -3.76
N SER A 29 -0.70 41.40 -3.07
CA SER A 29 -1.86 42.20 -2.63
C SER A 29 -2.75 42.59 -3.79
N GLU A 30 -2.16 43.17 -4.83
CA GLU A 30 -2.86 43.57 -6.06
C GLU A 30 -3.52 42.37 -6.75
N ARG A 31 -2.78 41.25 -6.90
CA ARG A 31 -3.30 40.04 -7.57
C ARG A 31 -4.42 39.36 -6.80
N ALA A 32 -4.33 39.31 -5.47
CA ALA A 32 -5.28 38.61 -4.61
C ALA A 32 -6.47 39.49 -4.19
N GLY A 33 -6.41 40.81 -4.41
CA GLY A 33 -7.41 41.75 -3.91
C GLY A 33 -7.44 41.82 -2.37
N ILE A 34 -6.30 41.59 -1.72
CA ILE A 34 -6.17 41.54 -0.25
C ILE A 34 -5.21 42.64 0.17
N ASP A 35 -5.52 43.38 1.22
CA ASP A 35 -4.65 44.46 1.73
C ASP A 35 -3.23 43.96 2.05
N ARG A 36 -2.22 44.72 1.60
CA ARG A 36 -0.80 44.40 1.77
C ARG A 36 -0.40 44.21 3.23
N SER A 37 -0.91 45.03 4.14
CA SER A 37 -0.62 44.91 5.58
C SER A 37 -1.22 43.63 6.15
N TYR A 38 -2.40 43.24 5.68
CA TYR A 38 -3.02 41.97 6.06
C TYR A 38 -2.21 40.77 5.55
N ILE A 39 -1.70 40.80 4.31
CA ILE A 39 -0.76 39.77 3.80
C ILE A 39 0.49 39.70 4.67
N SER A 40 1.08 40.84 5.04
CA SER A 40 2.27 40.89 5.90
C SER A 40 2.02 40.30 7.29
N ASP A 41 0.83 40.55 7.86
CA ASP A 41 0.45 39.94 9.14
C ASP A 41 0.25 38.42 9.01
N VAL A 42 -0.35 37.96 7.92
CA VAL A 42 -0.57 36.53 7.64
C VAL A 42 0.76 35.80 7.42
N GLU A 43 1.69 36.36 6.63
CA GLU A 43 3.03 35.77 6.43
C GLU A 43 3.82 35.62 7.72
N ARG A 44 3.55 36.47 8.72
CA ARG A 44 4.15 36.42 10.07
C ARG A 44 3.36 35.56 11.06
N GLY A 45 2.27 34.91 10.61
CA GLY A 45 1.41 34.08 11.46
C GLY A 45 0.64 34.86 12.53
N LEU A 46 0.42 36.17 12.34
CA LEU A 46 -0.23 37.06 13.32
C LEU A 46 -1.75 37.20 13.13
N ARG A 47 -2.29 36.64 12.04
CA ARG A 47 -3.72 36.69 11.71
C ARG A 47 -4.21 35.30 11.35
N ASN A 48 -5.39 34.97 11.86
CA ASN A 48 -6.16 33.86 11.34
C ASN A 48 -6.85 34.33 10.04
N ILE A 49 -6.48 33.72 8.93
CA ILE A 49 -6.97 34.09 7.61
C ILE A 49 -8.26 33.33 7.28
N ALA A 50 -9.25 34.02 6.72
CA ALA A 50 -10.48 33.40 6.28
C ALA A 50 -10.25 32.50 5.05
N LEU A 51 -11.02 31.42 4.93
CA LEU A 51 -10.87 30.46 3.83
C LEU A 51 -10.97 31.11 2.43
N GLN A 52 -11.86 32.09 2.27
CA GLN A 52 -12.01 32.82 1.01
C GLN A 52 -10.74 33.61 0.64
N ASN A 53 -10.04 34.16 1.62
CA ASN A 53 -8.78 34.86 1.39
C ASN A 53 -7.65 33.87 1.08
N ILE A 54 -7.69 32.66 1.66
CA ILE A 54 -6.76 31.59 1.26
C ILE A 54 -6.98 31.23 -0.21
N ASP A 55 -8.23 31.08 -0.65
CA ASP A 55 -8.57 30.80 -2.05
C ASP A 55 -8.10 31.91 -3.00
N ASN A 56 -8.34 33.18 -2.64
CA ASN A 56 -7.86 34.32 -3.42
C ASN A 56 -6.32 34.32 -3.54
N LEU A 57 -5.59 34.00 -2.46
CA LEU A 57 -4.12 33.88 -2.49
C LEU A 57 -3.66 32.72 -3.37
N ALA A 58 -4.34 31.56 -3.30
CA ALA A 58 -4.06 30.40 -4.14
C ALA A 58 -4.22 30.75 -5.62
N ASN A 59 -5.33 31.39 -5.99
CA ASN A 59 -5.60 31.85 -7.35
C ASN A 59 -4.57 32.88 -7.82
N ALA A 60 -4.22 33.86 -6.98
CA ALA A 60 -3.19 34.87 -7.28
C ALA A 60 -1.78 34.28 -7.49
N LEU A 61 -1.50 33.15 -6.84
CA LEU A 61 -0.26 32.38 -6.98
C LEU A 61 -0.39 31.23 -7.99
N ALA A 62 -1.54 31.02 -8.63
CA ALA A 62 -1.78 29.89 -9.54
C ALA A 62 -1.37 28.52 -8.94
N VAL A 63 -1.67 28.29 -7.66
CA VAL A 63 -1.42 27.02 -6.97
C VAL A 63 -2.70 26.49 -6.33
N PRO A 64 -2.85 25.16 -6.20
CA PRO A 64 -3.96 24.60 -5.43
C PRO A 64 -3.90 25.00 -3.95
N VAL A 65 -5.06 25.24 -3.32
CA VAL A 65 -5.17 25.66 -1.90
C VAL A 65 -4.37 24.77 -0.93
N TYR A 66 -4.31 23.46 -1.18
CA TYR A 66 -3.58 22.53 -0.31
C TYR A 66 -2.07 22.78 -0.27
N PHE A 67 -1.48 23.49 -1.25
CA PHE A 67 -0.04 23.80 -1.27
C PHE A 67 0.41 24.65 -0.08
N PHE A 68 -0.50 25.44 0.52
CA PHE A 68 -0.20 26.22 1.72
C PHE A 68 0.02 25.35 2.97
N PHE A 69 -0.36 24.07 2.91
CA PHE A 69 -0.27 23.12 4.02
C PHE A 69 0.73 22.00 3.77
N LEU A 70 1.42 22.00 2.62
CA LEU A 70 2.50 21.07 2.33
C LEU A 70 3.79 21.51 3.05
N GLU A 71 4.48 20.55 3.66
CA GLU A 71 5.78 20.79 4.28
C GLU A 71 6.85 21.11 3.22
N GLU A 72 7.81 21.99 3.55
CA GLU A 72 8.86 22.44 2.62
C GLU A 72 9.71 21.30 2.03
N ASN A 73 9.82 20.16 2.74
CA ASN A 73 10.57 18.99 2.29
C ASN A 73 9.72 17.96 1.52
N SER A 74 8.49 18.29 1.13
CA SER A 74 7.63 17.40 0.36
C SER A 74 8.29 16.93 -0.94
N LEU A 75 8.27 15.62 -1.20
CA LEU A 75 8.75 15.03 -2.45
C LEU A 75 8.04 15.62 -3.68
N LEU A 76 6.72 15.78 -3.60
CA LEU A 76 5.90 16.30 -4.69
C LEU A 76 6.31 17.72 -5.08
N LEU A 77 6.63 18.56 -4.09
CA LEU A 77 7.13 19.91 -4.35
C LEU A 77 8.49 19.91 -5.03
N ARG A 78 9.42 19.06 -4.58
CA ARG A 78 10.75 18.94 -5.19
C ARG A 78 10.71 18.37 -6.60
N TRP A 79 9.73 17.54 -6.90
CA TRP A 79 9.51 16.99 -8.24
C TRP A 79 8.69 17.91 -9.14
N GLU A 80 8.19 19.04 -8.62
CA GLU A 80 7.29 19.95 -9.34
C GLU A 80 6.02 19.25 -9.85
N VAL A 81 5.54 18.26 -9.09
CA VAL A 81 4.33 17.48 -9.41
C VAL A 81 3.22 17.82 -8.42
N ASN A 82 2.02 18.07 -8.93
CA ASN A 82 0.83 18.25 -8.10
C ASN A 82 0.01 16.94 -7.97
N LEU A 83 -0.97 16.93 -7.06
CA LEU A 83 -1.77 15.72 -6.78
C LEU A 83 -2.65 15.29 -7.97
N GLU A 84 -3.17 16.23 -8.76
CA GLU A 84 -4.02 15.94 -9.91
C GLU A 84 -3.21 15.31 -11.05
N GLU A 85 -2.01 15.82 -11.30
CA GLU A 85 -1.04 15.22 -12.22
C GLU A 85 -0.66 13.80 -11.78
N LEU A 86 -0.34 13.61 -10.49
CA LEU A 86 0.00 12.29 -9.96
C LEU A 86 -1.18 11.31 -10.07
N GLU A 87 -2.39 11.76 -9.74
CA GLU A 87 -3.59 10.94 -9.87
C GLU A 87 -3.82 10.54 -11.33
N THR A 88 -3.72 11.49 -12.25
CA THR A 88 -3.83 11.25 -13.70
C THR A 88 -2.81 10.21 -14.16
N LEU A 89 -1.56 10.33 -13.73
CA LEU A 89 -0.51 9.35 -14.03
C LEU A 89 -0.87 7.95 -13.50
N ILE A 90 -1.35 7.83 -12.27
CA ILE A 90 -1.75 6.54 -11.68
C ILE A 90 -2.96 5.94 -12.43
N GLN A 91 -3.94 6.76 -12.79
CA GLN A 91 -5.14 6.31 -13.50
C GLN A 91 -4.79 5.79 -14.91
N GLN A 92 -3.95 6.53 -15.65
CA GLN A 92 -3.57 6.21 -17.02
C GLN A 92 -2.56 5.05 -17.14
N ASN A 93 -1.84 4.71 -16.06
CA ASN A 93 -0.80 3.68 -16.08
C ASN A 93 -1.16 2.49 -15.16
N PRO A 94 -1.79 1.42 -15.69
CA PRO A 94 -2.18 0.24 -14.90
C PRO A 94 -1.01 -0.42 -14.15
N SER A 95 0.19 -0.44 -14.75
CA SER A 95 1.40 -1.01 -14.11
C SER A 95 1.82 -0.20 -12.89
N LEU A 96 1.79 1.14 -12.98
CA LEU A 96 2.08 2.04 -11.85
C LEU A 96 1.04 1.87 -10.75
N ARG A 97 -0.24 1.80 -11.12
CA ARG A 97 -1.34 1.56 -10.17
C ARG A 97 -1.17 0.24 -9.45
N GLY A 98 -0.84 -0.84 -10.16
CA GLY A 98 -0.60 -2.16 -9.58
C GLY A 98 0.58 -2.15 -8.60
N PHE A 99 1.69 -1.53 -9.00
CA PHE A 99 2.86 -1.33 -8.15
C PHE A 99 2.52 -0.56 -6.86
N LEU A 100 1.84 0.59 -6.99
CA LEU A 100 1.43 1.41 -5.85
C LEU A 100 0.45 0.66 -4.93
N MET A 101 -0.47 -0.12 -5.49
CA MET A 101 -1.40 -0.93 -4.70
C MET A 101 -0.69 -1.98 -3.84
N GLY A 102 0.45 -2.52 -4.29
CA GLY A 102 1.30 -3.39 -3.47
C GLY A 102 1.80 -2.68 -2.22
N TYR A 103 2.49 -1.55 -2.37
CA TYR A 103 3.00 -0.75 -1.25
C TYR A 103 1.89 -0.24 -0.32
N LEU A 104 0.74 0.15 -0.88
CA LEU A 104 -0.41 0.56 -0.09
C LEU A 104 -0.98 -0.63 0.70
N ALA A 105 -1.09 -1.81 0.11
CA ALA A 105 -1.55 -3.01 0.81
C ALA A 105 -0.64 -3.35 1.99
N GLU A 106 0.68 -3.29 1.83
CA GLU A 106 1.63 -3.48 2.92
C GLU A 106 1.43 -2.46 4.04
N ALA A 107 1.34 -1.17 3.71
CA ALA A 107 1.15 -0.11 4.69
C ALA A 107 -0.17 -0.28 5.46
N LYS A 108 -1.25 -0.61 4.74
CA LYS A 108 -2.59 -0.80 5.33
C LYS A 108 -2.65 -2.06 6.19
N LEU A 109 -1.99 -3.15 5.79
CA LEU A 109 -1.91 -4.36 6.60
C LEU A 109 -1.03 -4.14 7.84
N ASN A 110 0.05 -3.39 7.72
CA ASN A 110 0.89 -3.00 8.86
C ASN A 110 0.07 -2.21 9.90
N ASP A 111 -0.67 -1.20 9.46
CA ASP A 111 -1.57 -0.42 10.32
C ASP A 111 -2.68 -1.28 10.94
N PHE A 112 -3.21 -2.25 10.21
CA PHE A 112 -4.19 -3.21 10.72
C PHE A 112 -3.64 -3.99 11.91
N PHE A 113 -2.47 -4.61 11.77
CA PHE A 113 -1.85 -5.40 12.84
C PHE A 113 -1.34 -4.54 14.00
N ARG A 114 -0.74 -3.38 13.71
CA ARG A 114 -0.19 -2.47 14.73
C ARG A 114 -1.23 -2.00 15.74
N LYS A 115 -2.50 -1.91 15.33
CA LYS A 115 -3.61 -1.48 16.20
C LYS A 115 -4.17 -2.61 17.06
N ASP A 116 -3.82 -3.86 16.79
CA ASP A 116 -4.35 -5.01 17.52
C ASP A 116 -3.45 -5.39 18.70
N LYS A 117 -4.03 -5.42 19.91
CA LYS A 117 -3.30 -5.71 21.16
C LYS A 117 -2.74 -7.14 21.24
N ARG A 118 -3.21 -8.06 20.40
CA ARG A 118 -2.71 -9.44 20.34
C ARG A 118 -1.35 -9.55 19.65
N VAL A 119 -0.97 -8.54 18.87
CA VAL A 119 0.30 -8.49 18.13
C VAL A 119 1.39 -7.96 19.05
N SER A 120 2.40 -8.79 19.33
CA SER A 120 3.50 -8.46 20.25
C SER A 120 4.69 -7.80 19.56
N SER A 121 4.87 -8.02 18.26
CA SER A 121 5.91 -7.39 17.45
C SER A 121 5.46 -7.27 15.99
N LEU A 122 6.03 -6.31 15.27
CA LEU A 122 5.75 -6.10 13.86
C LEU A 122 7.03 -5.65 13.16
N LYS A 123 7.58 -6.51 12.31
CA LYS A 123 8.82 -6.26 11.57
C LYS A 123 8.50 -6.24 10.08
N LYS A 124 8.83 -5.13 9.43
CA LYS A 124 8.87 -5.03 7.96
C LYS A 124 10.31 -5.24 7.53
N PHE A 125 10.55 -6.16 6.62
CA PHE A 125 11.87 -6.31 6.01
C PHE A 125 12.03 -5.27 4.91
N ASN A 126 13.24 -4.74 4.78
CA ASN A 126 13.58 -3.84 3.69
C ASN A 126 13.81 -4.69 2.43
N ASP A 127 13.36 -4.24 1.26
CA ASP A 127 13.49 -4.98 -0.02
C ASP A 127 14.94 -5.35 -0.38
N HIS A 128 15.92 -4.74 0.29
CA HIS A 128 17.35 -5.03 0.16
C HIS A 128 17.87 -6.17 1.05
N ASP A 129 17.09 -6.66 2.02
CA ASP A 129 17.45 -7.80 2.87
C ASP A 129 17.05 -9.11 2.20
N ARG A 130 17.98 -9.70 1.44
CA ARG A 130 17.76 -10.96 0.70
C ARG A 130 17.64 -12.20 1.60
N THR A 131 17.81 -12.06 2.92
CA THR A 131 17.78 -13.19 3.86
C THR A 131 16.37 -13.54 4.34
N ASN A 132 15.44 -12.57 4.34
CA ASN A 132 14.04 -12.78 4.67
C ASN A 132 13.15 -12.63 3.44
N LYS A 133 12.32 -13.65 3.19
CA LYS A 133 11.52 -13.75 1.97
C LYS A 133 10.08 -13.23 2.10
N SER A 134 9.63 -12.91 3.30
CA SER A 134 8.26 -12.46 3.57
C SER A 134 8.18 -10.96 3.69
N ASP A 135 7.09 -10.36 3.20
CA ASP A 135 6.86 -8.91 3.27
C ASP A 135 6.72 -8.39 4.71
N LEU A 136 6.14 -9.20 5.61
CA LEU A 136 5.86 -8.82 6.98
C LEU A 136 6.05 -9.99 7.95
N THR A 137 6.68 -9.75 9.09
CA THR A 137 6.68 -10.69 10.22
C THR A 137 5.92 -10.13 11.40
N ILE A 138 5.01 -10.95 11.94
CA ILE A 138 4.18 -10.61 13.08
C ILE A 138 4.52 -11.48 14.29
N GLY A 139 4.66 -10.84 15.45
CA GLY A 139 4.74 -11.52 16.73
C GLY A 139 3.34 -11.80 17.26
N TYR A 140 3.04 -13.07 17.56
CA TYR A 140 1.79 -13.49 18.17
C TYR A 140 2.07 -14.58 19.21
N LYS A 141 1.59 -14.40 20.45
CA LYS A 141 1.82 -15.32 21.57
C LYS A 141 3.29 -15.77 21.73
N GLY A 142 4.21 -14.80 21.63
CA GLY A 142 5.65 -15.04 21.84
C GLY A 142 6.37 -15.76 20.70
N ARG A 143 5.74 -15.93 19.53
CA ARG A 143 6.35 -16.51 18.33
C ARG A 143 6.19 -15.59 17.13
N GLU A 144 7.10 -15.70 16.17
CA GLU A 144 7.06 -14.93 14.93
C GLU A 144 6.44 -15.76 13.79
N TYR A 145 5.62 -15.10 12.97
CA TYR A 145 4.93 -15.68 11.82
C TYR A 145 5.14 -14.81 10.58
N ALA A 146 5.50 -15.46 9.48
CA ALA A 146 5.79 -14.82 8.21
C ALA A 146 4.52 -14.63 7.37
N ILE A 147 4.26 -13.40 6.94
CA ILE A 147 3.09 -13.02 6.15
C ILE A 147 3.56 -12.54 4.77
N GLU A 148 3.03 -13.16 3.73
CA GLU A 148 3.20 -12.74 2.33
C GLU A 148 2.01 -11.89 1.91
N ILE A 149 2.22 -10.73 1.31
CA ILE A 149 1.17 -9.76 0.98
C ILE A 149 0.99 -9.73 -0.53
N LYS A 150 -0.22 -10.02 -1.00
CA LYS A 150 -0.58 -9.95 -2.43
C LYS A 150 -1.79 -9.07 -2.65
N SER A 151 -2.00 -8.64 -3.89
CA SER A 151 -3.18 -7.88 -4.30
C SER A 151 -3.89 -8.58 -5.46
N LEU A 152 -5.20 -8.40 -5.54
CA LEU A 152 -5.97 -8.85 -6.70
C LEU A 152 -5.45 -8.21 -7.99
N GLN A 153 -5.42 -9.00 -9.06
CA GLN A 153 -5.25 -8.47 -10.40
C GLN A 153 -6.56 -7.80 -10.81
N THR A 154 -6.59 -6.47 -10.79
CA THR A 154 -7.80 -5.66 -11.06
C THR A 154 -8.49 -6.04 -12.37
N SER A 155 -7.72 -6.36 -13.41
CA SER A 155 -8.22 -6.80 -14.73
C SER A 155 -8.98 -8.13 -14.70
N THR A 156 -8.85 -8.91 -13.62
CA THR A 156 -9.50 -10.23 -13.49
C THR A 156 -10.78 -10.19 -12.66
N VAL A 157 -11.09 -9.05 -12.03
CA VAL A 157 -12.29 -8.87 -11.21
C VAL A 157 -13.52 -8.89 -12.10
N LYS A 158 -14.47 -9.76 -11.76
CA LYS A 158 -15.74 -9.89 -12.49
C LYS A 158 -16.83 -10.47 -11.59
N LYS A 159 -18.08 -10.33 -12.02
CA LYS A 159 -19.20 -11.05 -11.41
C LYS A 159 -18.99 -12.56 -11.52
N SER A 160 -19.38 -13.27 -10.48
CA SER A 160 -19.27 -14.72 -10.44
C SER A 160 -20.07 -15.37 -11.56
N SER A 161 -19.48 -16.41 -12.16
CA SER A 161 -20.15 -17.22 -13.18
C SER A 161 -20.78 -18.49 -12.61
N GLY A 162 -20.61 -18.77 -11.32
CA GLY A 162 -21.04 -20.01 -10.68
C GLY A 162 -20.18 -21.25 -11.03
N LYS A 163 -19.20 -21.12 -11.94
CA LYS A 163 -18.38 -22.25 -12.42
C LYS A 163 -17.24 -22.61 -11.48
N LEU A 164 -16.55 -21.60 -10.95
CA LEU A 164 -15.37 -21.79 -10.10
C LEU A 164 -15.73 -21.72 -8.62
N PHE A 165 -16.64 -20.82 -8.29
CA PHE A 165 -17.17 -20.60 -6.96
C PHE A 165 -18.69 -20.55 -7.04
N THR A 166 -19.36 -21.19 -6.09
CA THR A 166 -20.82 -21.17 -5.97
C THR A 166 -21.23 -20.19 -4.88
N ASN A 167 -22.39 -19.53 -5.04
CA ASN A 167 -22.94 -18.60 -4.05
C ASN A 167 -21.99 -17.45 -3.65
N VAL A 168 -21.34 -16.83 -4.64
CA VAL A 168 -20.49 -15.66 -4.45
C VAL A 168 -20.83 -14.58 -5.45
N ASP A 169 -20.55 -13.33 -5.10
CA ASP A 169 -20.89 -12.15 -5.91
C ASP A 169 -19.82 -11.89 -6.96
N LEU A 170 -18.55 -11.95 -6.56
CA LEU A 170 -17.39 -11.62 -7.38
C LEU A 170 -16.35 -12.74 -7.36
N GLU A 171 -15.59 -12.84 -8.44
CA GLU A 171 -14.41 -13.68 -8.54
C GLU A 171 -13.27 -12.88 -9.18
N ALA A 172 -12.05 -13.16 -8.74
CA ALA A 172 -10.83 -12.57 -9.28
C ALA A 172 -9.66 -13.56 -9.14
N ARG A 173 -8.48 -13.11 -9.50
CA ARG A 173 -7.22 -13.82 -9.32
C ARG A 173 -6.20 -12.89 -8.69
N PHE A 174 -5.27 -13.46 -7.94
CA PHE A 174 -4.04 -12.79 -7.56
C PHE A 174 -2.84 -13.61 -8.03
N GLN A 175 -1.72 -12.93 -8.21
CA GLN A 175 -0.44 -13.57 -8.51
C GLN A 175 0.30 -13.82 -7.20
N CYS A 176 0.75 -15.05 -6.98
CA CYS A 176 1.49 -15.50 -5.80
C CYS A 176 2.94 -15.89 -6.18
N ASP A 177 3.61 -14.94 -6.83
CA ASP A 177 5.01 -15.07 -7.22
C ASP A 177 5.87 -14.10 -6.41
N ALA A 178 7.16 -14.41 -6.35
CA ALA A 178 8.21 -13.51 -5.92
C ALA A 178 8.41 -12.36 -6.92
N SER A 179 8.93 -11.24 -6.44
CA SER A 179 9.41 -10.14 -7.28
C SER A 179 10.55 -10.56 -8.21
N ASP A 180 11.46 -11.38 -7.69
CA ASP A 180 12.66 -11.83 -8.40
C ASP A 180 12.64 -13.31 -8.75
N LYS A 181 13.36 -13.63 -9.83
CA LYS A 181 13.67 -15.02 -10.19
C LYS A 181 14.56 -15.66 -9.13
N ARG A 182 14.29 -16.92 -8.84
CA ARG A 182 15.03 -17.78 -7.90
C ARG A 182 15.38 -19.09 -8.56
N THR A 183 16.50 -19.66 -8.13
CA THR A 183 16.99 -20.96 -8.61
C THR A 183 16.73 -22.02 -7.55
N ILE A 184 16.05 -23.09 -7.93
CA ILE A 184 15.77 -24.24 -7.06
C ILE A 184 16.60 -25.41 -7.56
N GLN A 185 17.38 -26.00 -6.66
CA GLN A 185 18.15 -27.21 -6.93
C GLN A 185 17.25 -28.45 -6.78
N LEU A 186 17.36 -29.33 -7.77
CA LEU A 186 16.70 -30.64 -7.81
C LEU A 186 17.53 -31.69 -7.08
N SER A 187 16.88 -32.77 -6.64
CA SER A 187 17.56 -33.96 -6.12
C SER A 187 18.55 -34.58 -7.12
N SER A 188 18.33 -34.38 -8.43
CA SER A 188 19.19 -34.83 -9.52
C SER A 188 20.48 -33.99 -9.71
N GLY A 189 20.61 -32.85 -9.02
CA GLY A 189 21.69 -31.88 -9.22
C GLY A 189 21.45 -30.85 -10.33
N GLU A 190 20.33 -30.97 -11.07
CA GLU A 190 19.88 -29.93 -12.01
C GLU A 190 19.23 -28.75 -11.27
N SER A 191 18.97 -27.64 -11.99
CA SER A 191 18.32 -26.47 -11.40
C SER A 191 17.19 -25.91 -12.25
N VAL A 192 16.17 -25.36 -11.57
CA VAL A 192 15.02 -24.69 -12.19
C VAL A 192 14.99 -23.23 -11.74
N THR A 193 14.98 -22.32 -12.71
CA THR A 193 14.75 -20.90 -12.47
C THR A 193 13.25 -20.58 -12.56
N THR A 194 12.68 -20.03 -11.49
CA THR A 194 11.25 -19.71 -11.40
C THR A 194 11.03 -18.41 -10.62
N THR A 195 9.85 -17.82 -10.73
CA THR A 195 9.36 -16.76 -9.82
C THR A 195 8.37 -17.30 -8.79
N CYS A 196 7.91 -18.54 -8.92
CA CYS A 196 6.92 -19.10 -7.99
C CYS A 196 7.51 -19.25 -6.58
N LEU A 197 6.70 -18.92 -5.59
CA LEU A 197 7.01 -19.13 -4.18
C LEU A 197 6.94 -20.63 -3.85
N GLN A 198 7.73 -21.07 -2.87
CA GLN A 198 7.71 -22.45 -2.36
C GLN A 198 6.80 -22.58 -1.16
N TYR A 199 6.30 -23.79 -0.93
CA TYR A 199 5.70 -24.11 0.35
C TYR A 199 6.72 -23.95 1.47
N GLY A 200 6.32 -23.29 2.55
CA GLY A 200 7.18 -22.94 3.69
C GLY A 200 8.01 -21.66 3.53
N ASP A 201 7.95 -20.96 2.39
CA ASP A 201 8.61 -19.63 2.28
C ASP A 201 7.94 -18.57 3.17
N PHE A 202 6.67 -18.77 3.54
CA PHE A 202 5.89 -17.94 4.45
C PHE A 202 4.81 -18.81 5.15
N ASP A 203 4.17 -18.28 6.20
CA ASP A 203 3.13 -19.00 6.94
C ASP A 203 1.73 -18.74 6.40
N ILE A 204 1.41 -17.46 6.18
CA ILE A 204 0.08 -17.00 5.75
C ILE A 204 0.24 -16.05 4.56
N VAL A 205 -0.61 -16.18 3.54
CA VAL A 205 -0.78 -15.12 2.55
C VAL A 205 -1.91 -14.20 2.98
N ALA A 206 -1.71 -12.89 2.86
CA ALA A 206 -2.71 -11.84 3.03
C ALA A 206 -3.00 -11.20 1.67
N VAL A 207 -4.21 -11.38 1.16
CA VAL A 207 -4.65 -10.89 -0.15
C VAL A 207 -5.50 -9.65 0.03
N ASN A 208 -5.01 -8.49 -0.44
CA ASN A 208 -5.75 -7.24 -0.48
C ASN A 208 -6.97 -7.34 -1.40
N LEU A 209 -8.17 -7.15 -0.83
CA LEU A 209 -9.46 -7.27 -1.49
C LEU A 209 -10.04 -5.92 -1.98
N TYR A 210 -9.26 -4.83 -1.93
CA TYR A 210 -9.76 -3.49 -2.28
C TYR A 210 -10.50 -3.46 -3.61
N ALA A 211 -9.99 -4.15 -4.64
CA ALA A 211 -10.60 -4.18 -5.97
C ALA A 211 -11.98 -4.85 -6.05
N PHE A 212 -12.45 -5.52 -4.99
CA PHE A 212 -13.82 -6.06 -4.95
C PHE A 212 -14.85 -5.04 -4.45
N GLN A 213 -14.49 -4.17 -3.50
CA GLN A 213 -15.47 -3.42 -2.71
C GLN A 213 -15.04 -1.99 -2.34
N ASP A 214 -13.95 -1.50 -2.93
CA ASP A 214 -13.38 -0.16 -2.68
C ASP A 214 -13.14 0.12 -1.19
N ARG A 215 -12.79 -0.94 -0.44
CA ARG A 215 -12.50 -0.89 0.99
C ARG A 215 -11.29 -1.74 1.31
N TRP A 216 -10.44 -1.23 2.20
CA TRP A 216 -9.25 -1.95 2.66
C TRP A 216 -9.65 -3.13 3.55
N GLN A 217 -9.66 -4.31 2.93
CA GLN A 217 -9.91 -5.60 3.54
C GLN A 217 -8.92 -6.62 3.00
N PHE A 218 -8.70 -7.67 3.78
CA PHE A 218 -7.76 -8.72 3.43
C PHE A 218 -8.42 -10.08 3.62
N ALA A 219 -8.06 -11.02 2.74
CA ALA A 219 -8.31 -12.43 2.90
C ALA A 219 -7.02 -13.13 3.31
N PHE A 220 -7.11 -14.12 4.17
CA PHE A 220 -5.95 -14.82 4.71
C PHE A 220 -6.06 -16.31 4.45
N ALA A 221 -4.98 -16.96 4.05
CA ALA A 221 -4.92 -18.42 3.90
C ALA A 221 -3.56 -18.95 4.32
N PHE A 222 -3.51 -20.19 4.79
CA PHE A 222 -2.23 -20.85 5.01
C PHE A 222 -1.49 -21.05 3.69
N ASN A 223 -0.17 -20.88 3.74
CA ASN A 223 0.73 -21.22 2.64
C ASN A 223 0.48 -22.65 2.12
N ARG A 224 0.35 -23.63 3.02
CA ARG A 224 0.11 -25.05 2.72
C ARG A 224 -1.25 -25.37 2.09
N ASP A 225 -2.23 -24.48 2.20
CA ASP A 225 -3.58 -24.70 1.65
C ASP A 225 -3.73 -24.08 0.24
N LEU A 226 -2.71 -23.36 -0.23
CA LEU A 226 -2.68 -22.83 -1.58
C LEU A 226 -2.50 -23.98 -2.60
N PRO A 227 -2.93 -23.81 -3.87
CA PRO A 227 -2.78 -24.84 -4.87
C PRO A 227 -1.33 -24.97 -5.35
N HIS A 228 -0.90 -26.20 -5.66
CA HIS A 228 0.40 -26.48 -6.25
C HIS A 228 0.52 -25.97 -7.70
N SER A 229 1.75 -25.72 -8.11
CA SER A 229 2.06 -25.37 -9.50
C SER A 229 1.66 -26.51 -10.45
N ASN A 230 0.92 -26.14 -11.49
CA ASN A 230 0.50 -27.04 -12.56
C ASN A 230 1.29 -26.81 -13.86
N TYR A 231 2.42 -26.09 -13.80
CA TYR A 231 3.24 -25.79 -14.97
C TYR A 231 3.98 -27.04 -15.46
N GLN A 232 3.53 -27.59 -16.59
CA GLN A 232 3.96 -28.91 -17.09
C GLN A 232 5.45 -29.02 -17.41
N LYS A 233 6.13 -27.89 -17.67
CA LYS A 233 7.59 -27.90 -17.92
C LYS A 233 8.41 -28.08 -16.65
N TYR A 234 7.81 -27.95 -15.46
CA TYR A 234 8.51 -28.27 -14.22
C TYR A 234 8.51 -29.78 -13.96
N PRO A 235 9.66 -30.34 -13.54
CA PRO A 235 9.72 -31.69 -13.00
C PRO A 235 8.67 -31.90 -11.90
N LEU A 236 8.14 -33.12 -11.77
CA LEU A 236 7.09 -33.42 -10.79
C LEU A 236 7.52 -33.08 -9.35
N GLU A 237 8.78 -33.36 -9.02
CA GLU A 237 9.41 -33.00 -7.74
C GLU A 237 9.21 -31.51 -7.40
N ILE A 238 9.39 -30.62 -8.38
CA ILE A 238 9.32 -29.17 -8.20
C ILE A 238 7.87 -28.68 -8.19
N ARG A 239 6.99 -29.27 -9.00
CA ARG A 239 5.57 -28.90 -9.01
C ARG A 239 4.93 -29.04 -7.63
N ASN A 240 5.26 -30.09 -6.88
CA ASN A 240 4.76 -30.31 -5.53
C ASN A 240 5.36 -29.37 -4.49
N ARG A 241 6.49 -28.72 -4.78
CA ARG A 241 7.17 -27.77 -3.89
C ARG A 241 6.78 -26.31 -4.16
N LEU A 242 6.23 -26.03 -5.33
CA LEU A 242 5.87 -24.68 -5.76
C LEU A 242 4.39 -24.39 -5.59
N ILE A 243 4.10 -23.18 -5.14
CA ILE A 243 2.77 -22.59 -5.13
C ILE A 243 2.42 -22.20 -6.57
N LYS A 244 1.14 -22.36 -6.95
CA LYS A 244 0.63 -21.92 -8.24
C LYS A 244 0.75 -20.40 -8.36
N SER A 245 1.33 -19.94 -9.47
CA SER A 245 1.50 -18.51 -9.75
C SER A 245 0.18 -17.73 -9.72
N ILE A 246 -0.88 -18.25 -10.34
CA ILE A 246 -2.17 -17.55 -10.41
C ILE A 246 -3.23 -18.31 -9.63
N ILE A 247 -3.72 -17.70 -8.56
CA ILE A 247 -4.65 -18.30 -7.60
C ILE A 247 -6.00 -17.58 -7.67
N PRO A 248 -7.12 -18.31 -7.88
CA PRO A 248 -8.43 -17.71 -7.85
C PRO A 248 -8.91 -17.43 -6.42
N ILE A 249 -9.71 -16.39 -6.27
CA ILE A 249 -10.34 -16.01 -5.01
C ILE A 249 -11.70 -15.36 -5.29
N SER A 250 -12.63 -15.51 -4.36
CA SER A 250 -14.00 -15.01 -4.45
C SER A 250 -14.31 -13.94 -3.41
N TYR A 251 -15.43 -13.25 -3.62
CA TYR A 251 -16.11 -12.45 -2.61
C TYR A 251 -17.61 -12.81 -2.57
N PRO A 252 -18.20 -13.13 -1.40
CA PRO A 252 -17.55 -13.36 -0.11
C PRO A 252 -16.46 -14.43 -0.18
N VAL A 253 -15.44 -14.31 0.67
CA VAL A 253 -14.30 -15.23 0.64
C VAL A 253 -14.74 -16.64 1.01
N GLN A 254 -14.17 -17.63 0.33
CA GLN A 254 -14.40 -19.06 0.59
C GLN A 254 -13.07 -19.75 0.91
N PHE A 255 -13.16 -20.95 1.49
CA PHE A 255 -12.00 -21.80 1.76
C PHE A 255 -11.08 -21.90 0.52
N PRO A 256 -9.75 -21.78 0.67
CA PRO A 256 -8.99 -21.79 1.93
C PRO A 256 -8.88 -20.43 2.64
N PHE A 257 -9.56 -19.39 2.14
CA PHE A 257 -9.43 -18.04 2.67
C PHE A 257 -10.41 -17.76 3.82
N VAL A 258 -9.93 -17.03 4.82
CA VAL A 258 -10.70 -16.48 5.95
C VAL A 258 -10.50 -14.97 6.04
N THR A 259 -11.39 -14.26 6.73
CA THR A 259 -11.28 -12.80 6.94
C THR A 259 -10.59 -12.42 8.25
N ASP A 260 -10.57 -13.29 9.25
CA ASP A 260 -9.85 -13.07 10.51
C ASP A 260 -8.50 -13.82 10.50
N PRO A 261 -7.35 -13.10 10.44
CA PRO A 261 -6.04 -13.75 10.43
C PRO A 261 -5.72 -14.46 11.75
N PHE A 262 -6.37 -14.09 12.86
CA PHE A 262 -6.09 -14.68 14.17
C PHE A 262 -6.61 -16.11 14.28
N GLU A 263 -7.60 -16.50 13.48
CA GLU A 263 -8.01 -17.91 13.34
C GLU A 263 -6.86 -18.78 12.85
N LEU A 264 -6.08 -18.28 11.88
CA LEU A 264 -4.94 -18.97 11.31
C LEU A 264 -3.73 -18.95 12.26
N LEU A 265 -3.45 -17.79 12.87
CA LEU A 265 -2.34 -17.64 13.81
C LEU A 265 -2.50 -18.52 15.05
N GLU A 266 -3.72 -18.64 15.57
CA GLU A 266 -4.00 -19.51 16.72
C GLU A 266 -3.74 -20.98 16.38
N ARG A 267 -4.14 -21.42 15.19
CA ARG A 267 -3.88 -22.79 14.72
C ARG A 267 -2.38 -23.04 14.53
N LEU A 268 -1.64 -22.14 13.87
CA LEU A 268 -0.19 -22.26 13.72
C LEU A 268 0.54 -22.26 15.05
N HIS A 269 0.08 -21.45 16.02
CA HIS A 269 0.64 -21.46 17.36
C HIS A 269 0.51 -22.82 18.04
N LYS A 270 -0.69 -23.43 17.99
CA LYS A 270 -0.95 -24.75 18.57
C LYS A 270 -0.15 -25.84 17.87
N GLU A 271 -0.10 -25.82 16.54
CA GLU A 271 0.67 -26.79 15.75
C GLU A 271 2.15 -26.76 16.11
N ARG A 272 2.75 -25.56 16.14
CA ARG A 272 4.17 -25.41 16.48
C ARG A 272 4.47 -25.61 17.97
N ALA A 273 3.47 -25.57 18.85
CA ALA A 273 3.64 -25.89 20.26
C ALA A 273 3.73 -27.41 20.50
N ASN A 274 3.18 -28.20 19.57
CA ASN A 274 3.13 -29.66 19.64
C ASN A 274 4.22 -30.35 18.79
N SER A 275 5.02 -29.59 18.05
CA SER A 275 6.15 -30.04 17.22
C SER A 275 7.48 -29.81 17.93
#